data_AF-A0A969IM62-F1
#
_entry.id   AF-A0A969IM62-F1
#
_cell.length_a   1.000
_cell.length_b   1.000
_cell.length_c   1.000
_cell.angle_alpha   90.00
_cell.angle_beta   90.00
_cell.angle_gamma   90.00
#
_symmetry.space_group_name_H-M   'P 1'
#
loop_
_entity.id
_entity.type
_entity.pdbx_description
1 polymer ?
#
loop_
_entity_poly.entity_id
_entity_poly.type
_entity_poly.pdbx_seq_one_letter_code
_entity_poly.pdbx_strand_id
1 'polypeptide(L)' 'MAHRPTVLSAADKVAAMSGGQLAAFGPRDEVLRKVLRQPVAMPAALAVEGKA' A
#
# COMPACT_ATOMS: atom_id res chain seq x y z
N MET A 1 -9.82 7.67 -10.82
CA MET A 1 -8.95 7.32 -9.68
C MET A 1 -8.59 5.84 -9.76
N ALA A 2 -7.42 5.42 -9.28
CA ALA A 2 -7.01 4.02 -9.30
C ALA A 2 -6.62 3.55 -7.90
N HIS A 3 -7.02 2.32 -7.56
CA HIS A 3 -6.76 1.72 -6.24
C HIS A 3 -5.67 0.65 -6.26
N ARG A 4 -5.28 0.16 -7.45
CA ARG A 4 -4.21 -0.83 -7.59
C ARG A 4 -2.88 -0.14 -7.89
N PRO A 5 -1.79 -0.48 -7.17
CA PRO A 5 -0.47 0.11 -7.39
C PRO A 5 0.02 -0.04 -8.83
N THR A 6 -0.24 -1.19 -9.47
CA THR A 6 0.20 -1.49 -10.84
C THR A 6 -0.33 -0.50 -11.88
N VAL A 7 -1.50 0.08 -11.63
CA VAL A 7 -2.12 1.07 -12.52
C VAL A 7 -1.49 2.46 -12.30
N LEU A 8 -1.06 2.76 -11.08
CA LEU A 8 -0.35 4.00 -10.75
C LEU A 8 1.10 4.00 -11.27
N SER A 9 1.64 2.84 -11.68
CA SER A 9 2.99 2.71 -12.24
C SER A 9 3.23 3.51 -13.51
N ALA A 10 2.20 3.86 -14.29
CA ALA A 10 2.39 4.67 -15.49
C ALA A 10 2.46 6.18 -15.21
N ALA A 11 2.16 6.62 -13.99
CA ALA A 11 2.10 8.04 -13.64
C ALA A 11 3.43 8.55 -13.08
N ASP A 12 3.85 9.75 -13.50
CA ASP A 12 5.02 10.44 -12.96
C ASP A 12 4.75 11.01 -11.55
N LYS A 13 3.57 11.59 -11.37
CA LYS A 13 3.10 12.18 -10.11
C LYS A 13 1.79 11.56 -9.66
N VAL A 14 1.61 11.42 -8.35
CA VAL A 14 0.41 10.86 -7.73
C VAL A 14 -0.08 11.78 -6.62
N ALA A 15 -1.41 11.92 -6.52
CA ALA A 15 -2.09 12.49 -5.37
C ALA A 15 -2.78 11.36 -4.59
N ALA A 16 -2.51 11.27 -3.29
CA ALA A 16 -3.20 10.38 -2.38
C ALA A 16 -4.20 11.18 -1.56
N MET A 17 -5.44 10.70 -1.49
CA MET A 17 -6.50 11.31 -0.69
C MET A 17 -6.95 10.38 0.43
N SER A 18 -7.30 10.96 1.58
CA SER A 18 -7.86 10.26 2.73
C SER A 18 -8.90 11.15 3.40
N GLY A 19 -10.08 10.60 3.73
CA GLY A 19 -11.15 11.38 4.37
C GLY A 19 -11.62 12.59 3.57
N GLY A 20 -11.55 12.56 2.23
CA GLY A 20 -11.89 13.70 1.38
C GLY A 20 -10.85 14.82 1.35
N GLN A 21 -9.70 14.63 2.00
CA GLN A 21 -8.60 15.60 2.03
C GLN A 21 -7.37 15.06 1.30
N LEU A 22 -6.52 15.96 0.80
CA LEU A 22 -5.24 15.59 0.21
C LEU A 22 -4.28 15.14 1.31
N ALA A 23 -3.87 13.87 1.28
CA ALA A 23 -2.95 13.30 2.25
C ALA A 23 -1.49 13.43 1.81
N ALA A 24 -1.21 13.27 0.51
CA ALA A 24 0.12 13.43 -0.07
C ALA A 24 0.06 13.75 -1.56
N PHE A 25 1.07 14.46 -2.07
CA PHE A 25 1.25 14.72 -3.50
C PHE A 25 2.74 14.76 -3.83
N GLY A 26 3.12 14.21 -4.98
CA GLY A 26 4.52 14.22 -5.41
C GLY A 26 4.85 13.09 -6.39
N PRO A 27 6.15 12.79 -6.57
CA PRO A 27 6.61 11.66 -7.37
C PRO A 27 5.97 10.36 -6.89
N ARG A 28 5.54 9.53 -7.84
CA ARG A 28 4.82 8.28 -7.58
C ARG A 28 5.49 7.44 -6.49
N ASP A 29 6.78 7.17 -6.62
CA ASP A 29 7.50 6.27 -5.71
C ASP A 29 7.53 6.80 -4.27
N GLU A 30 7.76 8.11 -4.11
CA GLU A 30 7.78 8.77 -2.81
C GLU A 30 6.42 8.76 -2.13
N VAL A 31 5.36 9.03 -2.90
CA VAL A 31 3.99 9.01 -2.38
C VAL A 31 3.62 7.58 -1.98
N LEU A 32 3.82 6.60 -2.86
CA LEU A 32 3.48 5.20 -2.61
C LEU A 32 4.22 4.64 -1.40
N ARG A 33 5.50 4.96 -1.19
CA ARG A 33 6.24 4.57 0.02
C ARG A 33 5.62 5.12 1.31
N LYS A 34 5.06 6.34 1.28
CA LYS A 34 4.44 6.98 2.45
C LYS A 34 3.04 6.44 2.75
N VAL A 35 2.26 6.10 1.72
CA VAL A 35 0.84 5.75 1.88
C VAL A 35 0.55 4.25 1.84
N LEU A 36 1.38 3.44 1.19
CA LEU A 36 1.17 1.99 1.16
C LEU A 36 1.61 1.37 2.47
N ARG A 37 0.68 0.68 3.12
CA ARG A 37 0.98 -0.13 4.28
C ARG A 37 1.77 -1.35 3.82
N GLN A 38 2.99 -1.52 4.34
CA GLN A 38 3.74 -2.75 4.10
C GLN A 38 2.93 -3.93 4.67
N PRO A 39 2.75 -5.02 3.91
CA PRO A 39 2.17 -6.23 4.47
C PRO A 39 3.07 -6.67 5.61
N VAL A 40 2.53 -6.70 6.83
CA VAL A 40 3.20 -7.33 7.96
C VAL A 40 3.33 -8.80 7.59
N ALA A 41 4.58 -9.27 7.47
CA ALA A 41 4.84 -10.69 7.34
C ALA A 41 4.25 -11.38 8.59
N MET A 42 3.21 -12.18 8.41
CA MET A 42 2.68 -12.99 9.50
C MET A 42 3.75 -14.02 9.87
N PRO A 43 4.15 -14.14 11.15
CA PRO A 43 5.11 -15.14 11.56
C PRO A 43 4.54 -16.54 11.30
N ALA A 44 5.33 -17.39 10.66
CA ALA A 44 4.96 -18.74 10.23
C ALA A 44 4.63 -19.74 11.37
N ALA A 45 4.62 -19.28 12.63
CA ALA A 45 4.47 -20.13 13.81
C ALA A 45 3.02 -20.53 14.15
N LEU A 46 2.00 -19.95 13.50
CA LEU A 46 0.58 -20.20 13.82
C LEU A 46 -0.06 -21.38 13.04
N ALA A 47 0.72 -22.18 12.29
CA ALA A 47 0.18 -23.20 11.39
C ALA A 47 0.29 -24.67 11.87
N VAL A 48 0.64 -24.95 13.14
CA VAL A 48 0.98 -26.33 13.56
C VAL A 48 0.25 -26.87 14.81
N GLU A 49 -1.00 -26.50 15.06
CA GLU A 49 -1.80 -27.21 16.08
C GLU A 49 -3.15 -27.63 15.50
N GLY A 50 -3.17 -28.86 14.97
CA GLY A 50 -4.36 -29.47 14.40
C GLY A 50 -4.12 -30.86 13.82
N LYS A 51 -3.46 -31.77 14.58
CA LYS A 51 -3.57 -33.22 14.35
C LYS A 51 -3.00 -34.07 15.51
N ALA A 52 -3.88 -34.58 16.37
CA ALA A 52 -3.79 -35.88 17.05
C ALA A 52 -5.15 -36.22 17.65
#